data_AF-W4JVL9-F1
#
_entry.id   AF-W4JVL9-F1
#
_cell.length_a   1.000
_cell.length_b   1.000
_cell.length_c   1.000
_cell.angle_alpha   90.00
_cell.angle_beta   90.00
_cell.angle_gamma   90.00
#
_symmetry.space_group_name_H-M   'P 1'
#
loop_
_entity.id
_entity.type
_entity.pdbx_description
1 polymer ?
#
loop_
_entity_poly.entity_id
_entity_poly.type
_entity_poly.pdbx_seq_one_letter_code
_entity_poly.pdbx_strand_id
1 'polypeptide(L)'
;NVSAIKKLAARDYEDMLQCAIPCFEGLLEEPHNRIVMDLLFELVTWHALAKLHLHTDTTLRIFEQVTTSLGALIRKFVLITCVHFDTKELPSEEAAR
;
A
#
# COMPACT_ATOMS: atom_id res chain seq x y z
N ASN A 1 -14.50 -0.67 -11.21
CA ASN A 1 -13.26 -0.11 -10.65
C ASN A 1 -13.18 -0.55 -9.19
N VAL A 2 -11.99 -0.82 -8.67
CA VAL A 2 -11.75 -1.16 -7.25
C VAL A 2 -12.37 -0.11 -6.31
N SER A 3 -12.33 1.17 -6.71
CA SER A 3 -12.93 2.29 -5.95
C SER A 3 -14.43 2.18 -5.68
N ALA A 4 -15.18 1.34 -6.43
CA ALA A 4 -16.63 1.23 -6.30
C ALA A 4 -17.10 -0.05 -5.59
N ILE A 5 -16.17 -0.93 -5.17
CA ILE A 5 -16.54 -2.23 -4.61
C ILE A 5 -16.98 -2.08 -3.14
N LYS A 6 -18.11 -2.69 -2.80
CA LYS A 6 -18.67 -2.71 -1.43
C LYS A 6 -18.62 -4.13 -0.87
N LYS A 7 -18.56 -4.25 0.47
CA LYS A 7 -18.55 -5.52 1.23
C LYS A 7 -17.34 -6.42 0.93
N LEU A 8 -16.15 -5.82 0.87
CA LEU A 8 -14.89 -6.56 0.69
C LEU A 8 -14.52 -7.35 1.94
N ALA A 9 -14.10 -8.59 1.75
CA ALA A 9 -13.42 -9.38 2.75
C ALA A 9 -11.91 -9.06 2.74
N ALA A 10 -11.19 -9.43 3.80
CA ALA A 10 -9.75 -9.19 3.90
C ALA A 10 -8.95 -9.77 2.71
N ARG A 11 -9.39 -10.93 2.18
CA ARG A 11 -8.76 -11.57 1.01
C ARG A 11 -8.85 -10.71 -0.25
N ASP A 12 -9.95 -9.98 -0.45
CA ASP A 12 -10.10 -9.16 -1.64
C ASP A 12 -9.07 -8.01 -1.64
N TYR A 13 -8.80 -7.42 -0.47
CA TYR A 13 -7.76 -6.40 -0.32
C TYR A 13 -6.36 -6.96 -0.55
N GLU A 14 -6.08 -8.18 -0.08
CA GLU A 14 -4.83 -8.89 -0.36
C GLU A 14 -4.61 -9.05 -1.87
N ASP A 15 -5.62 -9.59 -2.57
CA ASP A 15 -5.50 -9.88 -4.01
C ASP A 15 -5.32 -8.58 -4.82
N MET A 16 -6.00 -7.50 -4.42
CA MET A 16 -5.80 -6.17 -4.99
C MET A 16 -4.37 -5.65 -4.76
N LEU A 17 -3.85 -5.79 -3.54
CA LEU A 17 -2.51 -5.34 -3.18
C LEU A 17 -1.43 -6.09 -3.98
N GLN A 18 -1.57 -7.41 -4.15
CA GLN A 18 -0.63 -8.21 -4.93
C GLN A 18 -0.56 -7.80 -6.41
N CYS A 19 -1.67 -7.31 -6.96
CA CYS A 19 -1.76 -6.90 -8.36
C CYS A 19 -1.63 -5.38 -8.57
N ALA A 20 -1.37 -4.59 -7.53
CA ALA A 20 -1.44 -3.14 -7.60
C ALA A 20 -0.29 -2.51 -8.40
N ILE A 21 0.95 -3.03 -8.23
CA ILE A 21 2.18 -2.39 -8.74
C ILE A 21 2.11 -2.01 -10.23
N PRO A 22 1.72 -2.91 -11.16
CA PRO A 22 1.62 -2.55 -12.58
C PRO A 22 0.60 -1.45 -12.90
N CYS A 23 -0.42 -1.27 -12.06
CA CYS A 23 -1.43 -0.23 -12.24
C CYS A 23 -0.93 1.17 -11.84
N PHE A 24 0.09 1.23 -10.96
CA PHE A 24 0.66 2.48 -10.46
C PHE A 24 1.98 2.84 -11.14
N GLU A 25 2.64 1.89 -11.82
CA GLU A 25 3.92 2.12 -12.49
C GLU A 25 3.81 3.22 -13.56
N GLY A 26 4.52 4.33 -13.35
CA GLY A 26 4.53 5.48 -14.24
C GLY A 26 3.25 6.31 -14.22
N LEU A 27 2.31 6.01 -13.29
CA LEU A 27 1.05 6.73 -13.18
C LEU A 27 1.25 8.16 -12.65
N LEU A 28 2.20 8.32 -11.73
CA LEU A 28 2.53 9.61 -11.12
C LEU A 28 3.83 10.15 -11.71
N GLU A 29 4.06 11.44 -11.55
CA GLU A 29 5.37 12.04 -11.83
C GLU A 29 6.37 11.72 -10.71
N GLU A 30 7.66 11.79 -11.04
CA GLU A 30 8.71 11.71 -10.02
C GLU A 30 8.71 12.98 -9.17
N PRO A 31 8.95 12.89 -7.84
CA PRO A 31 9.41 11.71 -7.09
C PRO A 31 8.28 10.79 -6.57
N HIS A 32 7.02 11.13 -6.85
CA HIS A 32 5.85 10.49 -6.23
C HIS A 32 5.64 9.06 -6.69
N ASN A 33 5.88 8.80 -7.98
CA ASN A 33 5.83 7.46 -8.53
C ASN A 33 6.77 6.51 -7.79
N ARG A 34 8.04 6.88 -7.61
CA ARG A 34 8.98 6.06 -6.83
C ARG A 34 8.49 5.80 -5.42
N ILE A 35 7.99 6.83 -4.73
CA ILE A 35 7.52 6.68 -3.34
C ILE A 35 6.34 5.71 -3.25
N VAL A 36 5.39 5.78 -4.18
CA VAL A 36 4.23 4.87 -4.21
C VAL A 36 4.67 3.45 -4.57
N MET A 37 5.57 3.28 -5.54
CA MET A 37 6.10 1.98 -5.95
C MET A 37 6.87 1.30 -4.80
N ASP A 38 7.74 2.04 -4.11
CA ASP A 38 8.46 1.54 -2.93
C ASP A 38 7.48 1.12 -1.82
N LEU A 39 6.44 1.94 -1.56
CA LEU A 39 5.43 1.65 -0.54
C LEU A 39 4.59 0.41 -0.88
N LEU A 40 4.15 0.26 -2.13
CA LEU A 40 3.39 -0.92 -2.58
C LEU A 40 4.22 -2.19 -2.46
N PHE A 41 5.49 -2.15 -2.88
CA PHE A 41 6.41 -3.28 -2.73
C PHE A 41 6.59 -3.68 -1.26
N GLU A 42 6.80 -2.69 -0.38
CA GLU A 42 6.99 -2.95 1.04
C GLU A 42 5.73 -3.53 1.69
N LEU A 43 4.53 -3.03 1.32
CA LEU A 43 3.25 -3.56 1.79
C LEU A 43 3.04 -5.01 1.37
N VAL A 44 3.31 -5.36 0.10
CA VAL A 44 3.23 -6.74 -0.39
C VAL A 44 4.21 -7.64 0.36
N THR A 45 5.44 -7.17 0.58
CA THR A 45 6.47 -7.92 1.33
C THR A 45 6.06 -8.16 2.78
N TRP A 46 5.58 -7.11 3.46
CA TRP A 46 5.09 -7.19 4.82
C TRP A 46 3.92 -8.18 4.94
N HIS A 47 2.95 -8.08 4.02
CA HIS A 47 1.79 -8.95 4.00
C HIS A 47 2.17 -10.41 3.73
N ALA A 48 3.08 -10.67 2.78
CA ALA A 48 3.58 -12.01 2.49
C ALA A 48 4.27 -12.65 3.71
N LEU A 49 5.10 -11.89 4.43
CA LEU A 49 5.76 -12.35 5.66
C LEU A 49 4.75 -12.65 6.78
N ALA A 50 3.76 -11.78 6.97
CA ALA A 50 2.69 -11.99 7.94
C ALA A 50 1.90 -13.26 7.63
N LYS A 51 1.57 -13.50 6.35
CA LYS A 51 0.77 -14.66 5.90
C LYS A 51 1.56 -15.97 5.87
N LEU A 52 2.88 -15.92 5.72
CA LEU A 52 3.73 -17.11 5.64
C LEU A 52 3.59 -18.01 6.88
N HIS A 53 3.18 -17.45 8.02
CA HIS A 53 3.03 -18.15 9.32
C HIS A 53 4.27 -18.97 9.73
N LEU A 54 5.43 -18.62 9.16
CA LEU A 54 6.70 -19.25 9.43
C LEU A 54 7.43 -18.37 10.45
N HIS A 55 7.39 -18.77 11.72
CA HIS A 55 7.97 -18.01 12.83
C HIS A 55 9.31 -18.60 13.26
N THR A 56 10.29 -18.55 12.37
CA THR A 56 11.71 -18.77 12.73
C THR A 56 12.32 -17.45 13.21
N ASP A 57 13.41 -17.50 13.96
CA ASP A 57 14.12 -16.29 14.38
C ASP A 57 14.50 -15.40 13.18
N THR A 58 14.89 -16.01 12.06
CA THR A 58 15.24 -15.29 10.83
C THR A 58 14.04 -14.56 10.24
N THR A 59 12.91 -15.25 10.07
CA THR A 59 11.71 -14.64 9.47
C THR A 59 11.07 -13.60 10.37
N LEU A 60 11.12 -13.77 11.69
CA LEU A 60 10.69 -12.75 12.65
C LEU A 60 11.53 -11.48 12.55
N ARG A 61 12.87 -11.61 12.50
CA ARG A 61 13.78 -10.47 12.33
C ARG A 61 13.54 -9.73 11.01
N ILE A 62 13.32 -10.46 9.92
CA ILE A 62 12.96 -9.85 8.62
C ILE A 62 11.63 -9.12 8.74
N PHE A 63 10.63 -9.71 9.40
CA PHE A 63 9.32 -9.09 9.57
C PHE A 63 9.38 -7.79 10.40
N GLU A 64 10.19 -7.75 11.47
CA GLU A 64 10.44 -6.53 12.25
C GLU A 64 11.12 -5.43 11.42
N GLN A 65 12.10 -5.80 10.60
CA GLN A 65 12.81 -4.87 9.71
C GLN A 65 11.87 -4.28 8.66
N VAL A 66 11.10 -5.13 7.98
CA VAL A 66 10.10 -4.70 6.98
C VAL A 66 9.02 -3.85 7.63
N THR A 67 8.56 -4.18 8.83
CA THR A 67 7.59 -3.35 9.57
C THR A 67 8.15 -1.95 9.88
N THR A 68 9.43 -1.87 10.26
CA THR A 68 10.11 -0.59 10.54
C THR A 68 10.24 0.26 9.27
N SER A 69 10.68 -0.37 8.18
CA SER A 69 10.86 0.24 6.86
C SER A 69 9.51 0.72 6.29
N LEU A 70 8.47 -0.10 6.38
CA LEU A 70 7.10 0.26 6.01
C LEU A 70 6.63 1.52 6.74
N GLY A 71 6.85 1.58 8.06
CA GLY A 71 6.52 2.78 8.83
C GLY A 71 7.24 4.04 8.33
N ALA A 72 8.50 3.92 7.90
CA ALA A 72 9.26 5.03 7.33
C ALA A 72 8.72 5.45 5.94
N LEU A 73 8.38 4.48 5.09
CA LEU A 73 7.80 4.73 3.76
C LEU A 73 6.41 5.36 3.85
N ILE A 74 5.55 4.92 4.77
CA ILE A 74 4.24 5.55 5.01
C ILE A 74 4.42 7.03 5.41
N ARG A 75 5.34 7.31 6.35
CA ARG A 75 5.62 8.69 6.75
C ARG A 75 6.14 9.53 5.57
N LYS A 76 7.03 8.97 4.75
CA LYS A 76 7.54 9.63 3.54
C LYS A 76 6.43 9.91 2.53
N PHE A 77 5.55 8.94 2.29
CA PHE A 77 4.38 9.09 1.42
C PHE A 77 3.47 10.22 1.89
N VAL A 78 3.15 10.27 3.19
CA VAL A 78 2.33 11.35 3.77
C VAL A 78 3.02 12.71 3.64
N LEU A 79 4.29 12.81 4.02
CA LEU A 79 5.00 14.10 4.10
C LEU A 79 5.41 14.67 2.74
N ILE A 80 5.52 13.85 1.69
CA ILE A 80 6.00 14.28 0.38
C ILE A 80 4.89 14.17 -0.67
N THR A 81 4.23 13.02 -0.75
CA THR A 81 3.24 12.76 -1.81
C THR A 81 1.87 13.31 -1.45
N CYS A 82 1.32 12.99 -0.27
CA CYS A 82 -0.03 13.45 0.08
C CYS A 82 -0.13 14.98 0.20
N VAL A 83 0.93 15.68 0.61
CA VAL A 83 0.94 17.15 0.66
C VAL A 83 0.95 17.81 -0.72
N HIS A 84 1.39 17.09 -1.76
CA HIS A 84 1.47 17.60 -3.13
C HIS A 84 0.12 17.51 -3.85
N PHE A 85 -0.67 16.47 -3.57
CA PHE A 85 -1.95 16.24 -4.23
C PHE A 85 -3.12 16.57 -3.29
N ASP A 86 -3.90 17.61 -3.61
CA ASP A 86 -5.18 17.90 -2.92
C ASP A 86 -6.27 16.94 -3.43
N THR A 87 -6.22 15.69 -2.96
CA THR A 87 -7.21 14.67 -3.30
C THR A 87 -8.43 14.79 -2.40
N LYS A 88 -9.63 14.77 -2.99
CA LYS A 88 -10.92 14.75 -2.28
C LYS A 88 -11.75 13.59 -2.82
N GLU A 89 -12.66 13.10 -1.98
CA GLU A 89 -13.66 12.14 -2.44
C GLU A 89 -14.47 12.76 -3.59
N LEU A 90 -14.82 11.94 -4.58
CA LEU A 90 -15.73 12.37 -5.63
C LEU A 90 -17.12 12.60 -5.03
N PRO A 91 -17.95 13.52 -5.58
CA PRO A 91 -19.30 13.75 -5.08
C PRO A 91 -20.16 12.48 -4.99
N SER A 92 -19.92 11.51 -5.87
CA SER A 92 -20.59 10.20 -5.84
C SER A 92 -20.12 9.30 -4.70
N GLU A 93 -18.86 9.41 -4.28
CA GLU A 93 -18.29 8.67 -3.15
C GLU A 93 -18.80 9.28 -1.84
N GLU A 94 -18.79 10.61 -1.72
CA GLU A 94 -19.32 11.34 -0.57
C GLU A 94 -20.82 11.07 -0.37
N ALA A 95 -21.62 11.07 -1.44
CA ALA A 95 -23.05 10.78 -1.39
C ALA A 95 -23.39 9.30 -1.07
N ALA A 96 -22.43 8.38 -1.20
CA ALA A 96 -22.61 6.96 -0.94
C ALA A 96 -22.21 6.52 0.47
N ARG A 97 -21.75 7.46 1.30
CA ARG A 97 -21.33 7.29 2.69
C ARG A 97 -22.51 7.35 3.66
#